data_AF-A0A2E9AQP0-F1
#
_entry.id   AF-A0A2E9AQP0-F1
#
_cell.length_a   1.000
_cell.length_b   1.000
_cell.length_c   1.000
_cell.angle_alpha   90.00
_cell.angle_beta   90.00
_cell.angle_gamma   90.00
#
_symmetry.space_group_name_H-M   'P 1'
#
loop_
_entity.id
_entity.type
_entity.pdbx_description
1 polymer ?
#
loop_
_entity_poly.entity_id
_entity_poly.type
_entity_poly.pdbx_seq_one_letter_code
_entity_poly.pdbx_strand_id
1 'polypeptide(L)'
;MCREDSNNSEQTANECPECGSIEEEEGDTHIHCAKCGFPKDTRADDGGFVPTNPNPNPNSSKTLGSYVGSREDREIRHDRSMRRLSNLNGRVAHKKPTFLDGVLLELSRTPAPTYLHAAAIDILKIADNEKTLSSMRHALRRKPDSPEEARQYRQRLFAVAALEILEDAGHEAPIATLRNEWDIDMFDLKRVKSRLNKLVKGKVTYLTNSAANSTSARRSMLLHQLSTFRDHLAEQESIRSAREVFETAKQITSSMGEPIEDDDDWVLSETTNRPAAAVAAKTFMEAMHRHGFSRESILELHGRYPVSTLDTFILKKGWEGRSDDVTEEA
;
A
#
# COMPACT_ATOMS: atom_id res chain seq x y z
N MET A 1 -14.89 43.57 47.49
CA MET A 1 -14.01 42.69 48.29
C MET A 1 -14.35 41.27 47.91
N CYS A 2 -13.56 40.68 47.01
CA CYS A 2 -13.57 39.24 46.74
C CYS A 2 -12.14 38.76 46.99
N ARG A 3 -11.99 37.77 47.89
CA ARG A 3 -10.72 37.10 48.17
C ARG A 3 -10.44 36.15 47.00
N GLU A 4 -9.25 36.27 46.42
CA GLU A 4 -8.69 35.27 45.52
C GLU A 4 -7.85 34.32 46.38
N ASP A 5 -8.38 33.12 46.61
CA ASP A 5 -7.62 31.99 47.16
C ASP A 5 -6.93 31.27 46.00
N SER A 6 -5.73 31.71 45.64
CA SER A 6 -4.84 30.98 44.73
C SER A 6 -4.02 29.97 45.56
N ASN A 7 -4.55 28.76 45.68
CA ASN A 7 -3.84 27.59 46.21
C ASN A 7 -2.63 27.27 45.32
N ASN A 8 -1.43 27.53 45.84
CA ASN A 8 -0.16 27.15 45.25
C ASN A 8 0.37 25.90 45.98
N SER A 9 -0.24 24.74 45.73
CA SER A 9 0.04 23.48 46.45
C SER A 9 0.92 22.48 45.69
N GLU A 10 1.46 22.84 44.53
CA GLU A 10 2.31 21.93 43.74
C GLU A 10 3.82 22.12 43.98
N GLN A 11 4.25 23.19 44.66
CA GLN A 11 5.68 23.47 44.87
C GLN A 11 6.29 22.80 46.11
N THR A 12 5.48 22.31 47.06
CA THR A 12 5.99 21.66 48.29
C THR A 12 6.24 20.16 48.14
N ALA A 13 5.90 19.55 47.00
CA ALA A 13 6.02 18.10 46.81
C ALA A 13 7.45 17.62 46.49
N ASN A 14 8.34 18.53 46.05
CA ASN A 14 9.68 18.17 45.58
C ASN A 14 10.79 18.56 46.57
N GLU A 15 10.46 19.02 47.77
CA GLU A 15 11.46 19.31 48.81
C GLU A 15 11.84 18.02 49.54
N CYS A 16 13.13 17.81 49.76
CA CYS A 16 13.59 16.69 50.58
C CYS A 16 13.02 16.82 52.00
N PRO A 17 12.30 15.82 52.52
CA PRO A 17 11.66 15.91 53.84
C PRO A 17 12.66 16.08 54.98
N GLU A 18 13.94 15.74 54.75
CA GLU A 18 14.97 15.76 55.78
C GLU A 18 15.80 17.07 55.78
N CYS A 19 16.09 17.64 54.61
CA CYS A 19 16.96 18.82 54.51
C CYS A 19 16.34 20.03 53.77
N GLY A 20 15.09 19.89 53.30
CA GLY A 20 14.37 20.92 52.54
C GLY A 20 14.98 21.25 51.17
N SER A 21 15.99 20.50 50.73
CA SER A 21 16.64 20.73 49.44
C SER A 21 15.80 20.18 48.29
N ILE A 22 15.76 20.95 47.21
CA ILE A 22 15.08 20.58 45.96
C ILE A 22 16.07 19.87 45.01
N GLU A 23 17.38 19.98 45.26
CA GLU A 23 18.41 19.37 44.43
C GLU A 23 18.43 17.85 44.58
N GLU A 24 18.31 17.16 43.45
CA GLU A 24 18.23 15.71 43.31
C GLU A 24 19.36 15.21 42.41
N GLU A 25 19.87 14.02 42.72
CA GLU A 25 20.91 13.32 41.98
C GLU A 25 20.46 11.89 41.64
N GLU A 26 20.73 11.45 40.41
CA GLU A 26 20.35 10.12 39.96
C GLU A 26 21.33 9.07 40.50
N GLY A 27 20.82 8.15 41.32
CA GLY A 27 21.54 6.95 41.73
C GLY A 27 21.22 5.74 40.86
N ASP A 28 21.98 4.66 41.06
CA ASP A 28 21.81 3.41 40.30
C ASP A 28 20.45 2.74 40.51
N THR A 29 19.81 2.95 41.66
CA THR A 29 18.53 2.29 42.03
C THR A 29 17.40 3.27 42.37
N HIS A 30 17.73 4.48 42.81
CA HIS A 30 16.77 5.49 43.24
C HIS A 30 17.32 6.90 42.99
N ILE A 31 16.42 7.85 42.80
CA ILE A 31 16.74 9.27 42.80
C ILE A 31 16.89 9.68 44.28
N HIS A 32 18.02 10.29 44.62
CA HIS A 32 18.32 10.74 45.97
C HIS A 32 18.51 12.25 46.03
N CYS A 33 18.31 12.84 47.21
CA CYS A 33 18.61 14.25 47.40
C CYS A 33 20.14 14.48 47.35
N ALA A 34 20.60 15.38 46.49
CA ALA A 34 22.03 15.68 46.29
C ALA A 34 22.73 16.19 47.57
N LYS A 35 21.96 16.70 48.54
CA LYS A 35 22.50 17.35 49.75
C LYS A 35 22.58 16.46 50.99
N CYS A 36 21.62 15.55 51.18
CA CYS A 36 21.61 14.64 52.34
C CYS A 36 21.59 13.15 51.98
N GLY A 37 21.44 12.81 50.70
CA GLY A 37 21.40 11.43 50.22
C GLY A 37 20.08 10.70 50.48
N PHE A 38 19.03 11.39 50.94
CA PHE A 38 17.75 10.75 51.24
C PHE A 38 17.08 10.25 49.94
N PRO A 39 16.69 8.97 49.87
CA PRO A 39 16.03 8.39 48.69
C PRO A 39 14.60 8.95 48.57
N LYS A 40 14.28 9.59 47.44
CA LYS A 40 12.93 10.13 47.20
C LYS A 40 12.06 9.13 46.43
N ASP A 41 12.50 8.76 45.23
CA ASP A 41 11.75 7.88 44.35
C ASP A 41 12.61 6.71 43.86
N THR A 42 12.03 5.51 43.87
CA THR A 42 12.56 4.34 43.18
C THR A 42 12.54 4.60 41.68
N ARG A 43 13.67 4.39 41.01
CA ARG A 43 13.77 4.57 39.56
C ARG A 43 12.76 3.65 38.87
N ALA A 44 12.00 4.18 37.91
CA ALA A 44 11.10 3.35 37.11
C ALA A 44 11.92 2.25 36.41
N ASP A 45 11.39 1.02 36.37
CA ASP A 45 12.04 -0.11 35.71
C ASP A 45 12.43 0.30 34.28
N ASP A 46 13.71 0.16 33.96
CA ASP A 46 14.22 0.45 32.63
C ASP A 46 13.50 -0.48 31.63
N GLY A 47 12.73 0.09 30.71
CA GLY A 47 11.98 -0.66 29.69
C GLY A 47 12.88 -1.43 28.71
N GLY A 48 14.18 -1.53 28.98
CA GLY A 48 15.26 -2.04 28.15
C GLY A 48 15.25 -3.55 27.89
N PHE A 49 14.25 -4.31 28.34
CA PHE A 49 14.08 -5.70 27.94
C PHE A 49 12.73 -5.94 27.24
N VAL A 50 12.65 -5.52 25.98
CA VAL A 50 11.70 -6.09 25.04
C VAL A 50 12.46 -7.19 24.28
N PRO A 51 12.27 -8.49 24.58
CA PRO A 51 12.83 -9.55 23.75
C PRO A 51 12.14 -9.51 22.40
N THR A 52 12.64 -8.64 21.52
CA THR A 52 12.27 -8.61 20.12
C THR A 52 12.98 -9.81 19.52
N ASN A 53 12.23 -10.87 19.24
CA ASN A 53 12.75 -12.10 18.66
C ASN A 53 13.72 -11.75 17.51
N PRO A 54 15.03 -12.06 17.61
CA PRO A 54 16.04 -11.65 16.63
C PRO A 54 15.83 -12.32 15.26
N ASN A 55 14.99 -13.36 15.20
CA ASN A 55 14.51 -13.96 13.96
C ASN A 55 12.98 -13.87 13.91
N PRO A 56 12.41 -12.70 13.58
CA PRO A 56 10.99 -12.61 13.30
C PRO A 56 10.74 -13.40 12.02
N ASN A 57 10.24 -14.63 12.17
CA ASN A 57 9.76 -15.36 11.02
C ASN A 57 8.65 -14.50 10.38
N PRO A 58 8.74 -14.13 9.09
CA PRO A 58 7.75 -13.26 8.44
C PRO A 58 6.32 -13.84 8.51
N ASN A 59 6.19 -15.14 8.81
CA ASN A 59 4.93 -15.85 9.03
C ASN A 59 4.61 -16.11 10.52
N SER A 60 5.30 -15.47 11.47
CA SER A 60 4.98 -15.63 12.90
C SER A 60 3.62 -15.00 13.19
N SER A 61 2.62 -15.85 13.34
CA SER A 61 1.29 -15.45 13.77
C SER A 61 1.40 -14.70 15.10
N LYS A 62 0.74 -13.55 15.24
CA LYS A 62 0.57 -12.82 16.52
C LYS A 62 -0.18 -13.63 17.59
N THR A 63 -0.51 -14.90 17.32
CA THR A 63 -1.14 -15.81 18.25
C THR A 63 -0.08 -16.56 19.04
N LEU A 64 -0.13 -16.42 20.36
CA LEU A 64 0.63 -17.24 21.30
C LEU A 64 0.23 -18.71 21.13
N GLY A 65 1.22 -19.59 20.95
CA GLY A 65 1.01 -21.03 20.84
C GLY A 65 2.31 -21.79 20.69
N SER A 66 2.53 -22.78 21.56
CA SER A 66 3.65 -23.73 21.44
C SER A 66 3.21 -24.93 20.60
N TYR A 67 4.10 -25.42 19.76
CA TYR A 67 3.86 -26.66 19.01
C TYR A 67 4.00 -27.87 19.95
N VAL A 68 3.05 -28.80 19.88
CA VAL A 68 3.09 -30.03 20.68
C VAL A 68 3.94 -31.07 19.94
N GLY A 69 5.21 -31.17 20.34
CA GLY A 69 6.22 -32.11 19.83
C GLY A 69 7.46 -31.42 19.26
N SER A 70 8.56 -32.14 19.06
CA SER A 70 9.70 -31.67 18.26
C SER A 70 9.50 -32.09 16.80
N ARG A 71 9.69 -31.17 15.83
CA ARG A 71 9.57 -31.49 14.40
C ARG A 71 10.71 -32.40 13.93
N GLU A 72 11.81 -32.37 14.66
CA GLU A 72 13.10 -32.98 14.34
C GLU A 72 13.27 -34.36 14.98
N ASP A 73 12.61 -34.63 16.12
CA ASP A 73 12.71 -35.93 16.79
C ASP A 73 11.77 -36.98 16.16
N ARG A 74 12.36 -37.81 15.29
CA ARG A 74 11.67 -38.95 14.65
C ARG A 74 11.17 -39.98 15.66
N GLU A 75 11.79 -40.11 16.82
CA GLU A 75 11.38 -41.06 17.87
C GLU A 75 10.05 -40.67 18.53
N ILE A 76 9.82 -39.36 18.74
CA ILE A 76 8.58 -38.82 19.32
C ILE A 76 7.38 -39.01 18.37
N ARG A 77 7.61 -39.12 17.06
CA ARG A 77 6.54 -39.41 16.08
C ARG A 77 5.89 -40.77 16.29
N HIS A 78 6.52 -41.71 17.00
CA HIS A 78 5.96 -43.04 17.23
C HIS A 78 5.26 -43.19 18.60
N ASP A 79 5.35 -42.20 19.47
CA ASP A 79 4.64 -42.22 20.73
C ASP A 79 3.14 -41.96 20.52
N ARG A 80 2.32 -42.94 20.92
CA ARG A 80 0.85 -42.84 20.88
C ARG A 80 0.34 -41.70 21.75
N SER A 81 1.02 -41.40 22.85
CA SER A 81 0.64 -40.32 23.78
C SER A 81 0.77 -38.95 23.09
N MET A 82 1.89 -38.72 22.41
CA MET A 82 2.17 -37.49 21.69
C MET A 82 1.30 -37.32 20.45
N ARG A 83 1.00 -38.41 19.71
CA ARG A 83 0.01 -38.38 18.63
C ARG A 83 -1.38 -38.02 19.15
N ARG A 84 -1.79 -38.59 20.29
CA ARG A 84 -3.08 -38.30 20.91
C ARG A 84 -3.15 -36.85 21.36
N LEU A 85 -2.10 -36.33 22.00
CA LEU A 85 -1.99 -34.94 22.43
C LEU A 85 -1.97 -33.98 21.24
N SER A 86 -1.21 -34.28 20.19
CA SER A 86 -1.19 -33.51 18.95
C SER A 86 -2.56 -33.48 18.25
N ASN A 87 -3.28 -34.61 18.22
CA ASN A 87 -4.63 -34.67 17.67
C ASN A 87 -5.66 -33.94 18.54
N LEU A 88 -5.56 -34.02 19.87
CA LEU A 88 -6.43 -33.29 20.79
C LEU A 88 -6.16 -31.80 20.73
N ASN A 89 -4.90 -31.39 20.76
CA ASN A 89 -4.49 -30.01 20.55
C ASN A 89 -4.91 -29.53 19.17
N GLY A 90 -4.78 -30.37 18.15
CA GLY A 90 -5.33 -30.13 16.82
C GLY A 90 -6.82 -29.83 16.89
N ARG A 91 -7.64 -30.67 17.53
CA ARG A 91 -9.08 -30.44 17.67
C ARG A 91 -9.44 -29.18 18.47
N VAL A 92 -8.70 -28.90 19.55
CA VAL A 92 -8.93 -27.74 20.42
C VAL A 92 -8.47 -26.44 19.76
N ALA A 93 -7.32 -26.47 19.09
CA ALA A 93 -6.73 -25.34 18.39
C ALA A 93 -7.27 -25.17 16.95
N HIS A 94 -8.00 -26.15 16.41
CA HIS A 94 -8.55 -26.11 15.06
C HIS A 94 -9.66 -25.06 14.98
N LYS A 95 -9.26 -23.84 14.67
CA LYS A 95 -10.15 -22.81 14.15
C LYS A 95 -10.30 -23.05 12.65
N LYS A 96 -11.53 -23.28 12.19
CA LYS A 96 -11.82 -23.41 10.76
C LYS A 96 -11.35 -22.13 10.07
N PRO A 97 -10.42 -22.19 9.10
CA PRO A 97 -9.89 -20.98 8.47
C PRO A 97 -11.03 -20.23 7.80
N THR A 98 -11.16 -18.97 8.16
CA THR A 98 -12.19 -18.08 7.63
C THR A 98 -11.90 -17.76 6.16
N PHE A 99 -12.86 -17.15 5.48
CA PHE A 99 -12.62 -16.68 4.12
C PHE A 99 -11.52 -15.60 4.10
N LEU A 100 -11.55 -14.70 5.09
CA LEU A 100 -10.55 -13.64 5.30
C LEU A 100 -9.15 -14.22 5.52
N ASP A 101 -9.00 -15.27 6.34
CA ASP A 101 -7.69 -15.92 6.55
C ASP A 101 -7.06 -16.40 5.23
N GLY A 102 -7.89 -16.87 4.29
CA GLY A 102 -7.41 -17.23 2.96
C GLY A 102 -7.09 -16.04 2.06
N VAL A 103 -7.80 -14.90 2.20
CA VAL A 103 -7.43 -13.65 1.51
C VAL A 103 -6.08 -13.15 2.04
N LEU A 104 -5.87 -13.17 3.36
CA LEU A 104 -4.61 -12.78 3.99
C LEU A 104 -3.46 -13.67 3.54
N LEU A 105 -3.70 -14.99 3.39
CA LEU A 105 -2.70 -15.92 2.86
C LEU A 105 -2.33 -15.58 1.42
N GLU A 106 -3.30 -15.32 0.53
CA GLU A 106 -3.01 -14.93 -0.85
C GLU A 106 -2.33 -13.56 -0.92
N LEU A 107 -2.71 -12.60 -0.07
CA LEU A 107 -2.04 -11.30 0.03
C LEU A 107 -0.56 -11.48 0.40
N SER A 108 -0.25 -12.32 1.39
CA SER A 108 1.13 -12.60 1.82
C SER A 108 2.04 -13.19 0.73
N ARG A 109 1.45 -13.75 -0.33
CA ARG A 109 2.17 -14.30 -1.49
C ARG A 109 2.48 -13.25 -2.55
N THR A 110 1.95 -12.03 -2.42
CA THR A 110 2.22 -10.94 -3.36
C THR A 110 3.59 -10.30 -3.07
N PRO A 111 4.33 -9.86 -4.11
CA PRO A 111 5.64 -9.24 -3.97
C PRO A 111 5.55 -7.77 -3.49
N ALA A 112 4.60 -7.44 -2.62
CA ALA A 112 4.45 -6.09 -2.08
C ALA A 112 5.36 -5.87 -0.84
N PRO A 113 5.78 -4.63 -0.56
CA PRO A 113 6.49 -4.28 0.67
C PRO A 113 5.60 -4.41 1.92
N THR A 114 6.23 -4.66 3.07
CA THR A 114 5.56 -4.97 4.35
C THR A 114 4.55 -3.92 4.81
N TYR A 115 4.83 -2.63 4.56
CA TYR A 115 3.93 -1.55 4.91
C TYR A 115 2.62 -1.57 4.08
N LEU A 116 2.69 -1.95 2.80
CA LEU A 116 1.51 -2.11 1.95
C LEU A 116 0.69 -3.32 2.33
N HIS A 117 1.35 -4.41 2.71
CA HIS A 117 0.65 -5.57 3.28
C HIS A 117 -0.12 -5.16 4.54
N ALA A 118 0.51 -4.45 5.48
CA ALA A 118 -0.15 -4.00 6.70
C ALA A 118 -1.38 -3.13 6.40
N ALA A 119 -1.24 -2.15 5.51
CA ALA A 119 -2.34 -1.28 5.10
C ALA A 119 -3.49 -2.06 4.42
N ALA A 120 -3.17 -2.98 3.51
CA ALA A 120 -4.18 -3.81 2.82
C ALA A 120 -4.90 -4.77 3.79
N ILE A 121 -4.17 -5.32 4.76
CA ILE A 121 -4.75 -6.15 5.83
C ILE A 121 -5.75 -5.33 6.66
N ASP A 122 -5.43 -4.09 6.98
CA ASP A 122 -6.32 -3.23 7.76
C ASP A 122 -7.59 -2.88 6.97
N ILE A 123 -7.49 -2.56 5.67
CA ILE A 123 -8.64 -2.39 4.77
C ILE A 123 -9.55 -3.62 4.81
N LEU A 124 -8.98 -4.82 4.66
CA LEU A 124 -9.73 -6.08 4.62
C LEU A 124 -10.41 -6.40 5.96
N LYS A 125 -9.73 -6.16 7.09
CA LYS A 125 -10.32 -6.37 8.43
C LYS A 125 -11.45 -5.39 8.71
N ILE A 126 -11.30 -4.12 8.37
CA ILE A 126 -12.35 -3.11 8.53
C ILE A 126 -13.57 -3.50 7.69
N ALA A 127 -13.36 -3.92 6.44
CA ALA A 127 -14.44 -4.37 5.57
C ALA A 127 -15.16 -5.62 6.12
N ASP A 128 -14.42 -6.62 6.60
CA ASP A 128 -15.00 -7.87 7.13
C ASP A 128 -15.80 -7.64 8.43
N ASN A 129 -15.34 -6.71 9.27
CA ASN A 129 -16.05 -6.30 10.48
C ASN A 129 -17.40 -5.63 10.19
N GLU A 130 -17.52 -4.87 9.09
CA GLU A 130 -18.81 -4.32 8.68
C GLU A 130 -19.71 -5.38 8.05
N LYS A 131 -19.14 -6.13 7.11
CA LYS A 131 -19.85 -7.14 6.36
C LYS A 131 -18.90 -8.26 5.99
N THR A 132 -19.21 -9.45 6.49
CA THR A 132 -18.40 -10.64 6.23
C THR A 132 -18.10 -10.79 4.73
N LEU A 133 -16.82 -10.85 4.36
CA LEU A 133 -16.37 -10.93 2.97
C LEU A 133 -16.95 -12.18 2.27
N SER A 134 -17.16 -13.25 3.04
CA SER A 134 -17.78 -14.49 2.58
C SER A 134 -19.24 -14.36 2.13
N SER A 135 -19.94 -13.31 2.59
CA SER A 135 -21.31 -12.98 2.19
C SER A 135 -21.37 -12.20 0.87
N MET A 136 -20.27 -11.62 0.41
CA MET A 136 -20.18 -10.81 -0.80
C MET A 136 -20.09 -11.67 -2.08
N ARG A 137 -20.80 -12.79 -2.10
CA ARG A 137 -20.89 -13.70 -3.25
C ARG A 137 -21.66 -13.00 -4.36
N HIS A 138 -21.03 -12.87 -5.52
CA HIS A 138 -21.66 -12.33 -6.71
C HIS A 138 -21.37 -13.27 -7.88
N ALA A 139 -22.20 -13.19 -8.91
CA ALA A 139 -21.92 -13.85 -10.17
C ALA A 139 -20.62 -13.27 -10.73
N LEU A 140 -19.63 -14.16 -10.88
CA LEU A 140 -18.36 -13.89 -11.53
C LEU A 140 -18.56 -13.99 -13.04
N ARG A 141 -17.87 -13.15 -13.82
CA ARG A 141 -17.79 -13.35 -15.27
C ARG A 141 -16.87 -14.50 -15.62
N ARG A 142 -15.76 -14.62 -14.90
CA ARG A 142 -14.91 -15.82 -14.98
C ARG A 142 -15.70 -17.02 -14.47
N LYS A 143 -15.75 -18.08 -15.26
CA LYS A 143 -16.33 -19.37 -14.89
C LYS A 143 -15.18 -20.30 -14.47
N PRO A 144 -14.85 -20.38 -13.18
CA PRO A 144 -13.89 -21.37 -12.69
C PRO A 144 -14.45 -22.79 -12.86
N ASP A 145 -13.57 -23.74 -13.15
CA ASP A 145 -13.95 -25.13 -13.42
C ASP A 145 -14.27 -25.88 -12.12
N SER A 146 -13.61 -25.52 -11.01
CA SER A 146 -13.83 -26.10 -9.68
C SER A 146 -14.37 -25.08 -8.65
N PRO A 147 -15.20 -25.51 -7.67
CA PRO A 147 -15.61 -24.66 -6.55
C PRO A 147 -14.43 -24.20 -5.66
N GLU A 148 -13.34 -24.98 -5.60
CA GLU A 148 -12.14 -24.61 -4.85
C GLU A 148 -11.36 -23.51 -5.57
N GLU A 149 -11.19 -23.63 -6.88
CA GLU A 149 -10.63 -22.58 -7.73
C GLU A 149 -11.48 -21.32 -7.69
N ALA A 150 -12.81 -21.46 -7.69
CA ALA A 150 -13.72 -20.33 -7.53
C ALA A 150 -13.49 -19.58 -6.20
N ARG A 151 -13.18 -20.32 -5.14
CA ARG A 151 -12.86 -19.74 -3.83
C ARG A 151 -11.52 -19.02 -3.87
N GLN A 152 -10.48 -19.67 -4.39
CA GLN A 152 -9.14 -19.09 -4.52
C GLN A 152 -9.15 -17.83 -5.40
N TYR A 153 -9.83 -17.90 -6.55
CA TYR A 153 -10.00 -16.77 -7.45
C TYR A 153 -10.65 -15.57 -6.75
N ARG A 154 -11.71 -15.80 -5.96
CA ARG A 154 -12.32 -14.73 -5.16
C ARG A 154 -11.38 -14.18 -4.11
N GLN A 155 -10.60 -15.04 -3.44
CA GLN A 155 -9.65 -14.59 -2.43
C GLN A 155 -8.59 -13.66 -3.06
N ARG A 156 -8.04 -14.06 -4.21
CA ARG A 156 -7.14 -13.23 -5.03
C ARG A 156 -7.79 -11.91 -5.46
N LEU A 157 -9.07 -11.95 -5.86
CA LEU A 157 -9.83 -10.77 -6.25
C LEU A 157 -9.95 -9.74 -5.12
N PHE A 158 -10.22 -10.19 -3.88
CA PHE A 158 -10.28 -9.31 -2.71
C PHE A 158 -8.90 -8.75 -2.34
N ALA A 159 -7.84 -9.56 -2.44
CA ALA A 159 -6.47 -9.12 -2.19
C ALA A 159 -6.04 -8.03 -3.18
N VAL A 160 -6.25 -8.24 -4.49
CA VAL A 160 -5.91 -7.27 -5.54
C VAL A 160 -6.76 -6.01 -5.43
N ALA A 161 -8.06 -6.14 -5.14
CA ALA A 161 -8.91 -4.97 -4.94
C ALA A 161 -8.48 -4.10 -3.74
N ALA A 162 -7.97 -4.71 -2.66
CA ALA A 162 -7.42 -3.96 -1.53
C ALA A 162 -6.14 -3.20 -1.91
N LEU A 163 -5.25 -3.83 -2.67
CA LEU A 163 -4.06 -3.17 -3.21
C LEU A 163 -4.42 -2.03 -4.17
N GLU A 164 -5.43 -2.22 -5.02
CA GLU A 164 -5.89 -1.18 -5.97
C GLU A 164 -6.51 0.04 -5.27
N ILE A 165 -7.12 -0.16 -4.09
CA ILE A 165 -7.57 0.96 -3.26
C ILE A 165 -6.39 1.74 -2.67
N LEU A 166 -5.27 1.07 -2.37
CA LEU A 166 -4.05 1.73 -1.91
C LEU A 166 -3.34 2.46 -3.06
N GLU A 167 -3.33 1.89 -4.26
CA GLU A 167 -2.79 2.56 -5.46
C GLU A 167 -3.58 3.83 -5.79
N ASP A 168 -4.93 3.77 -5.72
CA ASP A 168 -5.77 4.96 -5.84
C ASP A 168 -5.46 6.03 -4.78
N ALA A 169 -4.95 5.62 -3.61
CA ALA A 169 -4.53 6.52 -2.53
C ALA A 169 -3.08 7.05 -2.69
N GLY A 170 -2.37 6.66 -3.76
CA GLY A 170 -1.02 7.13 -4.08
C GLY A 170 0.11 6.19 -3.64
N HIS A 171 -0.19 4.95 -3.26
CA HIS A 171 0.83 3.97 -2.90
C HIS A 171 1.27 3.11 -4.10
N GLU A 172 2.58 2.88 -4.26
CA GLU A 172 3.11 2.08 -5.36
C GLU A 172 2.86 0.58 -5.15
N ALA A 173 1.87 0.01 -5.85
CA ALA A 173 1.53 -1.40 -5.75
C ALA A 173 1.66 -2.13 -7.12
N PRO A 174 2.21 -3.36 -7.16
CA PRO A 174 2.41 -4.11 -8.41
C PRO A 174 1.11 -4.75 -8.93
N ILE A 175 0.08 -3.95 -9.22
CA ILE A 175 -1.25 -4.46 -9.56
C ILE A 175 -1.32 -4.96 -11.00
N ALA A 176 -0.62 -4.30 -11.93
CA ALA A 176 -0.61 -4.70 -13.34
C ALA A 176 0.02 -6.08 -13.55
N THR A 177 1.14 -6.36 -12.87
CA THR A 177 1.81 -7.67 -12.91
C THR A 177 0.95 -8.74 -12.25
N LEU A 178 0.43 -8.48 -11.04
CA LEU A 178 -0.44 -9.41 -10.32
C LEU A 178 -1.71 -9.77 -11.08
N ARG A 179 -2.32 -8.81 -11.79
CA ARG A 179 -3.52 -9.06 -12.59
C ARG A 179 -3.25 -10.05 -13.73
N ASN A 180 -2.10 -9.93 -14.37
CA ASN A 180 -1.69 -10.82 -15.45
C ASN A 180 -1.31 -12.20 -14.93
N GLU A 181 -0.54 -12.27 -13.83
CA GLU A 181 -0.13 -13.55 -13.21
C GLU A 181 -1.32 -14.37 -12.70
N TRP A 182 -2.34 -13.70 -12.16
CA TRP A 182 -3.49 -14.37 -11.55
C TRP A 182 -4.71 -14.47 -12.48
N ASP A 183 -4.61 -13.96 -13.70
CA ASP A 183 -5.66 -13.99 -14.74
C ASP A 183 -7.00 -13.42 -14.21
N ILE A 184 -6.94 -12.19 -13.67
CA ILE A 184 -8.10 -11.54 -13.06
C ILE A 184 -8.87 -10.69 -14.09
N ASP A 185 -10.15 -11.04 -14.28
CA ASP A 185 -11.07 -10.21 -15.05
C ASP A 185 -11.25 -8.81 -14.46
N MET A 186 -11.13 -7.80 -15.33
CA MET A 186 -11.22 -6.38 -14.96
C MET A 186 -12.60 -5.99 -14.42
N PHE A 187 -13.68 -6.61 -14.91
CA PHE A 187 -15.04 -6.23 -14.50
C PHE A 187 -15.36 -6.79 -13.11
N ASP A 188 -14.97 -8.03 -12.85
CA ASP A 188 -15.08 -8.65 -11.52
C ASP A 188 -14.27 -7.83 -10.49
N LEU A 189 -13.07 -7.37 -10.85
CA LEU A 189 -12.24 -6.52 -10.00
C LEU A 189 -12.90 -5.19 -9.68
N LYS A 190 -13.37 -4.45 -10.69
CA LYS A 190 -14.08 -3.16 -10.50
C LYS A 190 -15.30 -3.30 -9.59
N ARG A 191 -16.02 -4.42 -9.69
CA ARG A 191 -17.22 -4.69 -8.88
C ARG A 191 -16.87 -4.92 -7.41
N VAL A 192 -15.80 -5.68 -7.13
CA VAL A 192 -15.31 -5.91 -5.77
C VAL A 192 -14.74 -4.64 -5.18
N LYS A 193 -13.88 -3.92 -5.92
CA LYS A 193 -13.32 -2.63 -5.54
C LYS A 193 -14.41 -1.64 -5.13
N SER A 194 -15.45 -1.46 -5.95
CA SER A 194 -16.56 -0.55 -5.63
C SER A 194 -17.26 -0.89 -4.32
N ARG A 195 -17.43 -2.18 -4.01
CA ARG A 195 -18.08 -2.61 -2.77
C ARG A 195 -17.16 -2.45 -1.56
N LEU A 196 -15.90 -2.84 -1.67
CA LEU A 196 -14.91 -2.64 -0.61
C LEU A 196 -14.78 -1.15 -0.30
N ASN A 197 -14.64 -0.31 -1.31
CA ASN A 197 -14.50 1.13 -1.12
C ASN A 197 -15.73 1.73 -0.42
N LYS A 198 -16.96 1.26 -0.71
CA LYS A 198 -18.17 1.70 0.03
C LYS A 198 -18.14 1.38 1.53
N LEU A 199 -17.51 0.27 1.93
CA LEU A 199 -17.41 -0.15 3.33
C LEU A 199 -16.27 0.58 4.06
N VAL A 200 -15.20 0.87 3.34
CA VAL A 200 -13.97 1.40 3.94
C VAL A 200 -13.94 2.95 3.91
N LYS A 201 -14.72 3.58 3.02
CA LYS A 201 -14.79 5.04 2.87
C LYS A 201 -15.21 5.72 4.17
N GLY A 202 -14.36 6.64 4.65
CA GLY A 202 -14.58 7.43 5.86
C GLY A 202 -14.16 6.75 7.18
N LYS A 203 -13.68 5.49 7.13
CA LYS A 203 -13.18 4.76 8.32
C LYS A 203 -11.68 4.62 8.36
N VAL A 204 -11.02 4.86 7.22
CA VAL A 204 -9.58 4.75 7.08
C VAL A 204 -9.01 6.13 6.82
N THR A 205 -8.23 6.63 7.79
CA THR A 205 -7.68 8.00 7.80
C THR A 205 -6.80 8.27 6.57
N TYR A 206 -5.98 7.31 6.14
CA TYR A 206 -5.14 7.45 4.95
C TYR A 206 -5.93 7.43 3.62
N LEU A 207 -7.17 6.92 3.61
CA LEU A 207 -8.07 7.04 2.44
C LEU A 207 -8.89 8.34 2.44
N THR A 208 -8.97 9.02 3.58
CA THR A 208 -9.87 10.17 3.79
C THR A 208 -9.26 11.48 3.27
N ASN A 209 -7.94 11.54 3.11
CA ASN A 209 -7.25 12.67 2.47
C ASN A 209 -7.49 12.80 0.96
N SER A 210 -8.21 11.85 0.34
CA SER A 210 -8.58 11.89 -1.08
C SER A 210 -9.47 13.09 -1.46
N ALA A 211 -10.24 13.65 -0.52
CA ALA A 211 -11.21 14.70 -0.82
C ALA A 211 -10.70 16.14 -0.61
N ALA A 212 -9.72 16.37 0.27
CA ALA A 212 -9.28 17.73 0.60
C ALA A 212 -8.33 18.32 -0.46
N ASN A 213 -7.55 17.47 -1.14
CA ASN A 213 -6.60 17.91 -2.16
C ASN A 213 -6.75 17.08 -3.45
N SER A 214 -7.95 17.02 -4.05
CA SER A 214 -8.16 16.27 -5.31
C SER A 214 -7.14 16.64 -6.40
N THR A 215 -6.75 17.92 -6.45
CA THR A 215 -5.69 18.46 -7.33
C THR A 215 -4.32 17.88 -7.02
N SER A 216 -3.89 17.89 -5.75
CA SER A 216 -2.59 17.36 -5.32
C SER A 216 -2.51 15.84 -5.49
N ALA A 217 -3.59 15.12 -5.18
CA ALA A 217 -3.68 13.68 -5.39
C ALA A 217 -3.62 13.35 -6.89
N ARG A 218 -4.38 14.06 -7.73
CA ARG A 218 -4.35 13.91 -9.19
C ARG A 218 -2.96 14.20 -9.75
N ARG A 219 -2.31 15.27 -9.28
CA ARG A 219 -0.95 15.64 -9.64
C ARG A 219 0.06 14.57 -9.26
N SER A 220 0.02 14.10 -8.02
CA SER A 220 0.92 13.05 -7.53
C SER A 220 0.78 11.76 -8.36
N MET A 221 -0.47 11.35 -8.66
CA MET A 221 -0.72 10.20 -9.54
C MET A 221 -0.16 10.42 -10.95
N LEU A 222 -0.36 11.60 -11.56
CA LEU A 222 0.14 11.89 -12.90
C LEU A 222 1.69 11.91 -12.94
N LEU A 223 2.31 12.59 -11.98
CA LEU A 223 3.78 12.66 -11.87
C LEU A 223 4.39 11.28 -11.65
N HIS A 224 3.79 10.46 -10.78
CA HIS A 224 4.21 9.09 -10.56
C HIS A 224 4.17 8.30 -11.87
N GLN A 225 3.03 8.32 -12.58
CA GLN A 225 2.88 7.60 -13.85
C GLN A 225 3.87 8.08 -14.94
N LEU A 226 4.04 9.40 -15.10
CA LEU A 226 5.03 9.97 -16.02
C LEU A 226 6.47 9.55 -15.64
N SER A 227 6.76 9.46 -14.33
CA SER A 227 8.09 9.03 -13.85
C SER A 227 8.35 7.55 -14.16
N THR A 228 7.35 6.69 -14.02
CA THR A 228 7.43 5.28 -14.40
C THR A 228 7.71 5.13 -15.90
N PHE A 229 7.03 5.90 -16.75
CA PHE A 229 7.32 5.90 -18.20
C PHE A 229 8.73 6.42 -18.53
N ARG A 230 9.20 7.45 -17.83
CA ARG A 230 10.58 7.95 -17.95
C ARG A 230 11.59 6.85 -17.62
N ASP A 231 11.38 6.13 -16.53
CA ASP A 231 12.33 5.11 -16.08
C ASP A 231 12.37 3.93 -17.05
N HIS A 232 11.21 3.47 -17.55
CA HIS A 232 11.17 2.45 -18.60
C HIS A 232 11.78 2.92 -19.94
N LEU A 233 11.58 4.18 -20.34
CA LEU A 233 12.21 4.73 -21.54
C LEU A 233 13.72 4.90 -21.35
N ALA A 234 14.18 5.24 -20.15
CA ALA A 234 15.60 5.36 -19.83
C ALA A 234 16.32 4.01 -19.89
N GLU A 235 15.64 2.90 -19.56
CA GLU A 235 16.14 1.53 -19.76
C GLU A 235 16.22 1.12 -21.23
N GLN A 236 15.35 1.66 -22.10
CA GLN A 236 15.30 1.30 -23.52
C GLN A 236 16.31 2.08 -24.37
N GLU A 237 16.42 3.38 -24.16
CA GLU A 237 17.11 4.29 -25.08
C GLU A 237 18.28 5.00 -24.37
N SER A 238 17.97 6.05 -23.60
CA SER A 238 18.95 6.70 -22.71
C SER A 238 18.27 7.59 -21.67
N ILE A 239 18.94 7.81 -20.54
CA ILE A 239 18.48 8.71 -19.46
C ILE A 239 18.29 10.14 -19.98
N ARG A 240 19.15 10.60 -20.90
CA ARG A 240 19.08 11.98 -21.41
C ARG A 240 17.82 12.18 -22.24
N SER A 241 17.56 11.31 -23.21
CA SER A 241 16.38 11.41 -24.06
C SER A 241 15.09 11.21 -23.27
N ALA A 242 15.10 10.31 -22.29
CA ALA A 242 13.95 10.09 -21.40
C ALA A 242 13.60 11.33 -20.56
N ARG A 243 14.60 12.10 -20.11
CA ARG A 243 14.38 13.37 -19.39
C ARG A 243 13.79 14.46 -20.30
N GLU A 244 14.29 14.58 -21.53
CA GLU A 244 13.76 15.54 -22.50
C GLU A 244 12.28 15.24 -22.83
N VAL A 245 11.95 13.96 -23.06
CA VAL A 245 10.57 13.49 -23.26
C VAL A 245 9.70 13.72 -22.02
N PHE A 246 10.24 13.51 -20.82
CA PHE A 246 9.48 13.70 -19.57
C PHE A 246 9.08 15.17 -19.36
N GLU A 247 9.98 16.12 -19.64
CA GLU A 247 9.64 17.55 -19.50
C GLU A 247 8.64 18.01 -20.57
N THR A 248 8.76 17.55 -21.81
CA THR A 248 7.74 17.84 -22.83
C THR A 248 6.40 17.17 -22.53
N ALA A 249 6.39 15.97 -21.96
CA ALA A 249 5.18 15.31 -21.50
C ALA A 249 4.48 16.10 -20.37
N LYS A 250 5.25 16.69 -19.44
CA LYS A 250 4.70 17.61 -18.42
C LYS A 250 4.05 18.82 -19.07
N GLN A 251 4.72 19.47 -20.02
CA GLN A 251 4.16 20.64 -20.73
C GLN A 251 2.85 20.28 -21.46
N ILE A 252 2.80 19.14 -22.15
CA ILE A 252 1.57 18.68 -22.83
C ILE A 252 0.48 18.42 -21.80
N THR A 253 0.80 17.75 -20.70
CA THR A 253 -0.18 17.42 -19.66
C THR A 253 -0.76 18.69 -19.01
N SER A 254 0.07 19.72 -18.77
CA SER A 254 -0.37 21.02 -18.27
C SER A 254 -1.26 21.74 -19.29
N SER A 255 -0.90 21.69 -20.58
CA SER A 255 -1.72 22.26 -21.66
C SER A 255 -3.11 21.62 -21.81
N MET A 256 -3.28 20.38 -21.32
CA MET A 256 -4.59 19.72 -21.27
C MET A 256 -5.42 20.07 -20.02
N GLY A 257 -4.93 20.97 -19.16
CA GLY A 257 -5.62 21.40 -17.93
C GLY A 257 -5.45 20.48 -16.73
N GLU A 258 -4.50 19.54 -16.76
CA GLU A 258 -4.18 18.68 -15.62
C GLU A 258 -3.14 19.34 -14.71
N PRO A 259 -3.25 19.19 -13.36
CA PRO A 259 -2.35 19.85 -12.43
C PRO A 259 -0.99 19.17 -12.36
N ILE A 260 0.10 19.94 -12.52
CA ILE A 260 1.49 19.43 -12.54
C ILE A 260 2.44 20.28 -11.69
N GLU A 261 2.15 21.56 -11.51
CA GLU A 261 2.86 22.45 -10.59
C GLU A 261 2.08 22.63 -9.27
N ASP A 262 2.75 23.17 -8.25
CA ASP A 262 2.21 23.30 -6.88
C ASP A 262 0.99 24.23 -6.79
N ASP A 263 0.89 25.16 -7.73
CA ASP A 263 -0.17 26.17 -7.80
C ASP A 263 -1.11 25.98 -9.00
N ASP A 264 -1.05 24.85 -9.72
CA ASP A 264 -1.91 24.62 -10.87
C ASP A 264 -3.37 24.36 -10.45
N ASP A 265 -4.27 25.20 -10.95
CA ASP A 265 -5.71 24.95 -10.88
C ASP A 265 -6.09 23.77 -11.78
N TRP A 266 -6.84 22.80 -11.25
CA TRP A 266 -7.35 21.70 -12.05
C TRP A 266 -8.49 22.19 -12.95
N VAL A 267 -8.18 22.42 -14.23
CA VAL A 267 -9.15 22.90 -15.20
C VAL A 267 -9.97 21.72 -15.74
N LEU A 268 -11.30 21.85 -15.71
CA LEU A 268 -12.22 20.91 -16.35
C LEU A 268 -11.96 20.88 -17.87
N SER A 269 -11.49 19.74 -18.36
CA SER A 269 -11.08 19.47 -19.74
C SER A 269 -11.55 18.07 -20.18
N GLU A 270 -11.20 17.66 -21.39
CA GLU A 270 -11.51 16.33 -21.92
C GLU A 270 -10.84 15.18 -21.14
N THR A 271 -9.86 15.47 -20.29
CA THR A 271 -9.09 14.46 -19.55
C THR A 271 -9.43 14.36 -18.07
N THR A 272 -10.25 15.27 -17.54
CA THR A 272 -10.67 15.30 -16.12
C THR A 272 -11.41 14.03 -15.70
N ASN A 273 -12.15 13.40 -16.62
CA ASN A 273 -12.87 12.15 -16.40
C ASN A 273 -12.06 10.89 -16.79
N ARG A 274 -10.81 11.04 -17.23
CA ARG A 274 -9.94 9.93 -17.65
C ARG A 274 -8.99 9.51 -16.51
N PRO A 275 -8.65 8.22 -16.40
CA PRO A 275 -7.70 7.76 -15.39
C PRO A 275 -6.32 8.39 -15.63
N ALA A 276 -5.60 8.72 -14.54
CA ALA A 276 -4.32 9.43 -14.60
C ALA A 276 -3.31 8.67 -15.46
N ALA A 277 -3.24 7.35 -15.32
CA ALA A 277 -2.41 6.48 -16.15
C ALA A 277 -2.67 6.64 -17.66
N ALA A 278 -3.94 6.79 -18.08
CA ALA A 278 -4.27 6.98 -19.49
C ALA A 278 -3.89 8.35 -20.02
N VAL A 279 -4.02 9.38 -19.17
CA VAL A 279 -3.64 10.74 -19.50
C VAL A 279 -2.12 10.84 -19.61
N ALA A 280 -1.38 10.38 -18.59
CA ALA A 280 0.08 10.34 -18.56
C ALA A 280 0.65 9.55 -19.74
N ALA A 281 0.11 8.36 -20.02
CA ALA A 281 0.59 7.56 -21.14
C ALA A 281 0.31 8.22 -22.50
N LYS A 282 -0.85 8.86 -22.67
CA LYS A 282 -1.17 9.60 -23.90
C LYS A 282 -0.19 10.75 -24.12
N THR A 283 0.07 11.56 -23.10
CA THR A 283 0.96 12.72 -23.21
C THR A 283 2.42 12.31 -23.35
N PHE A 284 2.83 11.23 -22.70
CA PHE A 284 4.18 10.70 -22.81
C PHE A 284 4.45 10.13 -24.20
N MET A 285 3.52 9.36 -24.78
CA MET A 285 3.66 8.87 -26.17
C MET A 285 3.62 10.01 -27.19
N GLU A 286 2.83 11.07 -26.94
CA GLU A 286 2.84 12.25 -27.79
C GLU A 286 4.17 13.01 -27.70
N ALA A 287 4.76 13.11 -26.50
CA ALA A 287 6.09 13.67 -26.31
C ALA A 287 7.16 12.85 -27.05
N MET A 288 7.15 11.52 -26.93
CA MET A 288 8.05 10.64 -27.69
C MET A 288 7.93 10.89 -29.19
N HIS A 289 6.72 11.05 -29.71
CA HIS A 289 6.52 11.35 -31.13
C HIS A 289 7.13 12.70 -31.53
N ARG A 290 6.96 13.76 -30.72
CA ARG A 290 7.57 15.08 -30.98
C ARG A 290 9.11 15.05 -30.96
N HIS A 291 9.69 14.14 -30.19
CA HIS A 291 11.14 13.90 -30.15
C HIS A 291 11.65 12.92 -31.23
N GLY A 292 10.79 12.47 -32.15
CA GLY A 292 11.19 11.66 -33.31
C GLY A 292 11.39 10.17 -33.02
N PHE A 293 10.87 9.65 -31.91
CA PHE A 293 10.98 8.21 -31.61
C PHE A 293 10.18 7.36 -32.59
N SER A 294 10.73 6.17 -32.89
CA SER A 294 10.11 5.21 -33.81
C SER A 294 8.81 4.62 -33.24
N ARG A 295 7.95 4.12 -34.12
CA ARG A 295 6.71 3.43 -33.74
C ARG A 295 6.98 2.19 -32.90
N GLU A 296 8.06 1.49 -33.22
CA GLU A 296 8.46 0.25 -32.54
C GLU A 296 8.87 0.56 -31.09
N SER A 297 9.66 1.61 -30.86
CA SER A 297 10.03 2.05 -29.51
C SER A 297 8.80 2.41 -28.66
N ILE A 298 7.81 3.11 -29.23
CA ILE A 298 6.57 3.48 -28.52
C ILE A 298 5.71 2.24 -28.18
N LEU A 299 5.59 1.30 -29.13
CA LEU A 299 4.86 0.05 -28.91
C LEU A 299 5.56 -0.84 -27.88
N GLU A 300 6.88 -0.88 -27.88
CA GLU A 300 7.65 -1.65 -26.90
C GLU A 300 7.44 -1.09 -25.49
N LEU A 301 7.46 0.24 -25.33
CA LEU A 301 7.16 0.89 -24.05
C LEU A 301 5.73 0.58 -23.57
N HIS A 302 4.74 0.64 -24.46
CA HIS A 302 3.35 0.26 -24.12
C HIS A 302 3.22 -1.22 -23.78
N GLY A 303 3.98 -2.09 -24.45
CA GLY A 303 4.03 -3.53 -24.12
C GLY A 303 4.57 -3.80 -22.72
N ARG A 304 5.56 -3.01 -22.26
CA ARG A 304 6.10 -3.11 -20.89
C ARG A 304 5.13 -2.54 -19.84
N TYR A 305 4.44 -1.46 -20.15
CA TYR A 305 3.45 -0.84 -19.26
C TYR A 305 2.10 -0.64 -19.97
N PRO A 306 1.26 -1.70 -20.05
CA PRO A 306 0.04 -1.66 -20.83
C PRO A 306 -1.07 -0.90 -20.11
N VAL A 307 -1.53 0.17 -20.75
CA VAL A 307 -2.69 0.94 -20.30
C VAL A 307 -3.90 0.64 -21.20
N SER A 308 -4.92 -0.03 -20.64
CA SER A 308 -6.09 -0.60 -21.34
C SER A 308 -6.91 0.35 -22.24
N THR A 309 -6.79 1.66 -22.08
CA THR A 309 -7.53 2.66 -22.87
C THR A 309 -6.74 3.18 -24.07
N LEU A 310 -5.48 2.78 -24.24
CA LEU A 310 -4.58 3.34 -25.26
C LEU A 310 -4.43 2.51 -26.52
N ASP A 311 -4.88 1.25 -26.54
CA ASP A 311 -4.84 0.41 -27.75
C ASP A 311 -5.55 1.12 -28.92
N THR A 312 -6.70 1.74 -28.65
CA THR A 312 -7.43 2.53 -29.65
C THR A 312 -6.76 3.85 -30.01
N PHE A 313 -6.00 4.48 -29.11
CA PHE A 313 -5.30 5.73 -29.38
C PHE A 313 -4.08 5.51 -30.27
N ILE A 314 -3.27 4.49 -29.95
CA ILE A 314 -2.09 4.09 -30.73
C ILE A 314 -2.51 3.63 -32.14
N LEU A 315 -3.68 3.00 -32.28
CA LEU A 315 -4.24 2.58 -33.58
C LEU A 315 -4.92 3.74 -34.34
N LYS A 316 -5.63 4.65 -33.67
CA LYS A 316 -6.40 5.74 -34.31
C LYS A 316 -5.55 6.93 -34.74
N LYS A 317 -4.48 7.25 -34.00
CA LYS A 317 -3.41 8.16 -34.46
C LYS A 317 -2.54 7.44 -35.48
N GLY A 318 -3.15 6.88 -36.54
CA GLY A 318 -2.45 6.33 -37.70
C GLY A 318 -1.64 7.42 -38.40
N TRP A 319 -0.52 7.82 -37.80
CA TRP A 319 0.73 8.28 -38.38
C TRP A 319 0.58 8.96 -39.76
N GLU A 320 -0.21 10.04 -39.81
CA GLU A 320 -0.17 11.03 -40.89
C GLU A 320 1.20 11.70 -40.85
N GLY A 321 2.12 11.15 -41.62
CA GLY A 321 3.50 11.59 -41.72
C GLY A 321 4.29 10.68 -42.65
N ARG A 322 3.72 10.30 -43.79
CA ARG A 322 4.52 9.85 -44.93
C ARG A 322 4.93 11.09 -45.71
N SER A 323 6.23 11.34 -45.65
CA SER A 323 7.06 12.04 -46.62
C SER A 323 6.46 12.08 -48.04
N ASP A 324 5.97 13.23 -48.45
CA ASP A 324 5.98 13.65 -49.86
C ASP A 324 6.99 14.79 -49.98
N ASP A 325 8.26 14.48 -49.71
CA ASP A 325 9.37 15.12 -50.42
C ASP A 325 9.52 14.35 -51.73
N VAL A 326 8.65 14.66 -52.70
CA VAL A 326 8.95 14.39 -54.10
C VAL A 326 9.64 15.65 -54.61
N THR A 327 10.97 15.57 -54.70
CA THR A 327 11.78 16.42 -55.56
C THR A 327 11.24 16.34 -56.99
N GLU A 328 10.50 17.35 -57.43
CA GLU A 328 10.35 17.62 -58.87
C GLU A 328 11.60 18.38 -59.32
N GLU A 329 12.61 17.63 -59.75
CA GLU A 329 13.63 18.11 -60.68
C GLU A 329 13.17 17.85 -62.12
N ALA A 330 13.29 18.91 -62.94
CA ALA A 330 13.29 19.02 -64.41
C ALA A 330 11.97 18.96 -65.17
#